data_AF-A0A0Q8RN03-F1
#
_entry.id   AF-A0A0Q8RN03-F1
#
_cell.length_a   1.000
_cell.length_b   1.000
_cell.length_c   1.000
_cell.angle_alpha   90.00
_cell.angle_beta   90.00
_cell.angle_gamma   90.00
#
_symmetry.space_group_name_H-M   'P 1'
#
loop_
_entity.id
_entity.type
_entity.pdbx_description
1 polymer ?
#
loop_
_entity_poly.entity_id
_entity_poly.type
_entity_poly.pdbx_seq_one_letter_code
_entity_poly.pdbx_strand_id
1 'polypeptide(L)'
;MSEDARLSAPKLSRRNMLLGAVLAGASGFAYARQPAIAHPVVPEKDFESWVPSAFGDWKTVSQSGVVLPPPDTLRDRLYDNLVTRVYVAPNLPAVMLLLAYNNAQDGVLQVHRPEVCYPVGGFELSATRDITLNGAGQVVPANMFTASAPGRVEQVAYFTRLGTAYPRKWIEQRVAVMRANLAGEVPDGMMMRVSALGIDQRQAEPLLAGFSSQFIESSNPRMQRLLLGQDPRG
;
A
#
# COMPACT_ATOMS: atom_id res chain seq x y z
N MET A 1 -2.11 54.56 41.60
CA MET A 1 -3.55 54.26 41.45
C MET A 1 -3.61 52.97 40.63
N SER A 2 -3.70 51.82 41.31
CA SER A 2 -3.77 50.51 40.65
C SER A 2 -5.24 50.09 40.57
N GLU A 3 -5.74 49.91 39.34
CA GLU A 3 -7.04 49.29 39.08
C GLU A 3 -6.87 47.76 39.13
N ASP A 4 -7.42 47.14 40.17
CA ASP A 4 -7.57 45.69 40.28
C ASP A 4 -8.68 45.22 39.33
N ALA A 5 -8.31 44.81 38.13
CA ALA A 5 -9.20 44.09 37.22
C ALA A 5 -9.45 42.67 37.77
N ARG A 6 -10.48 42.53 38.62
CA ARG A 6 -11.02 41.21 39.00
C ARG A 6 -11.67 40.55 37.78
N LEU A 7 -10.94 39.64 37.14
CA LEU A 7 -11.49 38.73 36.13
C LEU A 7 -12.65 37.95 36.77
N SER A 8 -13.89 38.25 36.34
CA SER A 8 -15.07 37.49 36.76
C SER A 8 -14.97 36.06 36.24
N ALA A 9 -15.02 35.09 37.15
CA ALA A 9 -15.03 33.68 36.79
C ALA A 9 -16.28 33.37 35.91
N PRO A 10 -16.13 32.64 34.80
CA PRO A 10 -17.23 32.36 33.89
C PRO A 10 -18.32 31.56 34.61
N LYS A 11 -19.56 32.10 34.64
CA LYS A 11 -20.72 31.38 35.19
C LYS A 11 -21.12 30.25 34.25
N LEU A 12 -21.05 29.01 34.73
CA LEU A 12 -21.51 27.82 34.01
C LEU A 12 -23.03 27.90 33.81
N SER A 13 -23.48 28.24 32.61
CA SER A 13 -24.90 28.23 32.22
C SER A 13 -25.39 26.81 31.93
N ARG A 14 -26.71 26.55 32.08
CA ARG A 14 -27.35 25.28 31.67
C ARG A 14 -27.01 24.89 30.23
N ARG A 15 -26.89 25.89 29.34
CA ARG A 15 -26.46 25.69 27.95
C ARG A 15 -25.03 25.15 27.87
N ASN A 16 -24.12 25.67 28.70
CA ASN A 16 -22.73 25.21 28.74
C ASN A 16 -22.64 23.78 29.31
N MET A 17 -23.48 23.44 30.30
CA MET A 17 -23.56 22.07 30.82
C MET A 17 -24.11 21.08 29.79
N LEU A 18 -25.15 21.45 29.03
CA LEU A 18 -25.68 20.62 27.95
C LEU A 18 -24.65 20.43 26.83
N LEU A 19 -23.98 21.50 26.40
CA LEU A 19 -22.90 21.42 25.42
C LEU A 19 -21.75 20.54 25.93
N GLY A 20 -21.35 20.71 27.21
CA GLY A 20 -20.34 19.88 27.84
C GLY A 20 -20.72 18.41 27.89
N ALA A 21 -21.97 18.09 28.23
CA ALA A 21 -22.47 16.72 28.25
C ALA A 21 -22.52 16.09 26.85
N VAL A 22 -22.95 16.85 25.83
CA VAL A 22 -22.96 16.38 24.44
C VAL A 22 -21.53 16.14 23.94
N LEU A 23 -20.60 17.07 24.20
CA LEU A 23 -19.20 16.92 23.79
C LEU A 23 -18.51 15.78 24.54
N ALA A 24 -18.75 15.61 25.84
CA ALA A 24 -18.22 14.51 26.64
C ALA A 24 -18.82 13.17 26.20
N GLY A 25 -20.13 13.11 25.93
CA GLY A 25 -20.80 11.93 25.38
C GLY A 25 -20.27 11.55 24.00
N ALA A 26 -20.10 12.53 23.11
CA ALA A 26 -19.51 12.33 21.79
C ALA A 26 -18.05 11.87 21.88
N SER A 27 -17.26 12.45 22.78
CA SER A 27 -15.86 12.07 23.01
C SER A 27 -15.74 10.66 23.60
N GLY A 28 -16.57 10.32 24.58
CA GLY A 28 -16.63 8.98 25.17
C GLY A 28 -17.09 7.93 24.16
N PHE A 29 -18.07 8.26 23.32
CA PHE A 29 -18.51 7.39 22.24
C PHE A 29 -17.41 7.20 21.17
N ALA A 30 -16.73 8.28 20.79
CA ALA A 30 -15.61 8.22 19.84
C ALA A 30 -14.45 7.38 20.39
N TYR A 31 -14.07 7.58 21.66
CA TYR A 31 -13.03 6.80 22.32
C TYR A 31 -13.40 5.31 22.40
N ALA A 32 -14.63 4.99 22.82
CA ALA A 32 -15.13 3.61 22.88
C ALA A 32 -15.27 2.94 21.50
N ARG A 33 -15.29 3.70 20.41
CA ARG A 33 -15.40 3.22 19.03
C ARG A 33 -14.10 3.37 18.23
N GLN A 34 -12.97 3.60 18.89
CA GLN A 34 -11.69 3.62 18.19
C GLN A 34 -11.39 2.22 17.61
N PRO A 35 -11.06 2.14 16.31
CA PRO A 35 -10.77 0.86 15.68
C PRO A 35 -9.44 0.30 16.19
N ALA A 36 -9.35 -1.03 16.28
CA ALA A 36 -8.13 -1.72 16.68
C ALA A 36 -7.33 -2.20 15.46
N ILE A 37 -6.02 -2.34 15.62
CA ILE A 37 -5.14 -2.92 14.58
C ILE A 37 -5.56 -4.37 14.35
N ALA A 38 -5.91 -4.71 13.10
CA ALA A 38 -6.47 -6.01 12.76
C ALA A 38 -5.46 -7.17 12.87
N HIS A 39 -4.16 -6.89 12.73
CA HIS A 39 -3.12 -7.92 12.64
C HIS A 39 -1.89 -7.62 13.51
N PRO A 40 -1.17 -8.66 13.99
CA PRO A 40 0.12 -8.49 14.65
C PRO A 40 1.14 -7.80 13.74
N VAL A 41 2.03 -7.01 14.34
CA VAL A 41 3.12 -6.34 13.64
C VAL A 41 4.07 -7.37 13.03
N VAL A 42 4.37 -7.23 11.74
CA VAL A 42 5.42 -7.93 11.00
C VAL A 42 6.70 -7.10 11.04
N PRO A 43 7.79 -7.62 11.63
CA PRO A 43 9.09 -6.98 11.61
C PRO A 43 9.74 -6.99 10.21
N GLU A 44 10.52 -5.95 9.90
CA GLU A 44 11.23 -5.78 8.61
C GLU A 44 12.10 -6.97 8.23
N LYS A 45 12.86 -7.48 9.19
CA LYS A 45 13.71 -8.65 8.97
C LYS A 45 12.92 -9.90 8.58
N ASP A 46 11.74 -10.08 9.17
CA ASP A 46 10.89 -11.23 8.86
C ASP A 46 10.26 -11.05 7.48
N PHE A 47 9.75 -9.85 7.17
CA PHE A 47 9.19 -9.53 5.86
C PHE A 47 10.21 -9.76 4.73
N GLU A 48 11.44 -9.27 4.90
CA GLU A 48 12.51 -9.48 3.92
C GLU A 48 12.85 -10.97 3.75
N SER A 49 12.92 -11.72 4.87
CA SER A 49 13.21 -13.17 4.83
C SER A 49 12.15 -13.98 4.09
N TRP A 50 10.95 -13.44 3.93
CA TRP A 50 9.86 -14.13 3.24
C TRP A 50 9.89 -13.98 1.73
N VAL A 51 10.69 -13.05 1.20
CA VAL A 51 10.84 -12.82 -0.24
C VAL A 51 11.80 -13.86 -0.82
N PRO A 52 11.34 -14.75 -1.72
CA PRO A 52 12.18 -15.82 -2.24
C PRO A 52 13.34 -15.27 -3.08
N SER A 53 14.56 -15.74 -2.86
CA SER A 53 15.73 -15.35 -3.66
C SER A 53 15.70 -15.94 -5.08
N ALA A 54 14.97 -17.03 -5.28
CA ALA A 54 14.74 -17.67 -6.57
C ALA A 54 13.41 -18.44 -6.56
N PHE A 55 12.79 -18.58 -7.73
CA PHE A 55 11.57 -19.36 -7.94
C PHE A 55 11.39 -19.65 -9.44
N GLY A 56 10.94 -20.86 -9.79
CA GLY A 56 10.95 -21.30 -11.20
C GLY A 56 12.33 -21.08 -11.84
N ASP A 57 12.37 -20.38 -12.97
CA ASP A 57 13.60 -19.99 -13.65
C ASP A 57 14.17 -18.63 -13.21
N TRP A 58 13.45 -17.91 -12.33
CA TRP A 58 13.83 -16.59 -11.86
C TRP A 58 14.84 -16.65 -10.72
N LYS A 59 15.90 -15.85 -10.83
CA LYS A 59 16.91 -15.68 -9.79
C LYS A 59 17.18 -14.20 -9.55
N THR A 60 17.33 -13.82 -8.29
CA THR A 60 17.70 -12.46 -7.95
C THR A 60 19.15 -12.16 -8.30
N VAL A 61 19.42 -11.00 -8.89
CA VAL A 61 20.77 -10.54 -9.27
C VAL A 61 21.18 -9.24 -8.59
N SER A 62 20.22 -8.46 -8.10
CA SER A 62 20.49 -7.26 -7.31
C SER A 62 19.32 -6.92 -6.39
N GLN A 63 19.61 -6.15 -5.34
CA GLN A 63 18.60 -5.54 -4.47
C GLN A 63 18.22 -4.12 -4.93
N SER A 64 18.94 -3.56 -5.91
CA SER A 64 18.80 -2.17 -6.38
C SER A 64 18.62 -2.10 -7.91
N GLY A 65 17.68 -1.28 -8.37
CA GLY A 65 17.31 -1.08 -9.78
C GLY A 65 15.93 -0.43 -9.98
N VAL A 66 15.13 -0.49 -8.94
CA VAL A 66 13.75 0.01 -8.85
C VAL A 66 13.72 1.53 -8.61
N VAL A 67 12.88 2.27 -9.34
CA VAL A 67 12.60 3.69 -9.02
C VAL A 67 11.85 3.76 -7.69
N LEU A 68 12.48 4.36 -6.68
CA LEU A 68 11.93 4.58 -5.36
C LEU A 68 11.47 6.04 -5.20
N PRO A 69 10.46 6.31 -4.36
CA PRO A 69 10.18 7.68 -3.95
C PRO A 69 11.43 8.32 -3.28
N PRO A 70 11.62 9.65 -3.40
CA PRO A 70 12.76 10.34 -2.81
C PRO A 70 12.93 10.02 -1.31
N PRO A 71 14.16 9.84 -0.82
CA PRO A 71 14.42 9.60 0.60
C PRO A 71 14.19 10.90 1.38
N ASP A 72 12.97 11.07 1.88
CA ASP A 72 12.61 12.07 2.88
C ASP A 72 11.92 11.37 4.06
N THR A 73 11.75 12.10 5.17
CA THR A 73 10.96 11.69 6.37
C THR A 73 9.54 11.18 6.06
N LEU A 74 9.07 11.34 4.82
CA LEU A 74 7.86 10.75 4.26
C LEU A 74 8.03 9.26 3.93
N ARG A 75 9.13 8.81 3.30
CA ARG A 75 9.32 7.39 2.92
C ARG A 75 9.26 6.47 4.14
N ASP A 76 9.97 6.84 5.21
CA ASP A 76 10.05 6.06 6.44
C ASP A 76 8.75 6.11 7.27
N ARG A 77 7.83 7.01 6.92
CA ARG A 77 6.46 6.98 7.46
C ARG A 77 5.52 6.15 6.60
N LEU A 78 5.77 6.01 5.30
CA LEU A 78 4.82 5.47 4.31
C LEU A 78 4.70 3.95 4.28
N TYR A 79 5.76 3.23 4.66
CA TYR A 79 5.76 1.78 4.74
C TYR A 79 6.58 1.34 5.95
N ASP A 80 6.03 0.43 6.75
CA ASP A 80 6.78 -0.25 7.79
C ASP A 80 7.86 -1.17 7.20
N ASN A 81 7.61 -1.70 5.99
CA ASN A 81 8.50 -2.63 5.32
C ASN A 81 8.53 -2.36 3.81
N LEU A 82 9.74 -2.30 3.24
CA LEU A 82 9.95 -2.10 1.80
C LEU A 82 11.06 -3.02 1.30
N VAL A 83 10.73 -3.85 0.30
CA VAL A 83 11.70 -4.73 -0.34
C VAL A 83 11.75 -4.44 -1.84
N THR A 84 12.96 -4.22 -2.36
CA THR A 84 13.22 -4.15 -3.79
C THR A 84 14.14 -5.27 -4.24
N ARG A 85 13.85 -5.89 -5.38
CA ARG A 85 14.65 -6.95 -5.99
C ARG A 85 14.63 -6.83 -7.51
N VAL A 86 15.70 -7.28 -8.16
CA VAL A 86 15.71 -7.53 -9.60
C VAL A 86 15.88 -9.02 -9.83
N TYR A 87 15.00 -9.60 -10.63
CA TYR A 87 15.03 -11.00 -11.04
C TYR A 87 15.35 -11.11 -12.52
N VAL A 88 16.12 -12.13 -12.87
CA VAL A 88 16.41 -12.51 -14.25
C VAL A 88 16.03 -13.97 -14.47
N ALA A 89 15.64 -14.28 -15.69
CA ALA A 89 15.41 -15.63 -16.17
C ALA A 89 16.02 -15.77 -17.59
N PRO A 90 16.39 -16.99 -18.03
CA PRO A 90 16.94 -17.20 -19.36
C PRO A 90 15.99 -16.68 -20.46
N ASN A 91 16.54 -15.92 -21.42
CA ASN A 91 15.81 -15.38 -22.58
C ASN A 91 14.62 -14.45 -22.26
N LEU A 92 14.51 -13.97 -21.01
CA LEU A 92 13.46 -13.03 -20.61
C LEU A 92 14.08 -11.70 -20.14
N PRO A 93 13.38 -10.57 -20.35
CA PRO A 93 13.77 -9.30 -19.76
C PRO A 93 13.84 -9.40 -18.23
N ALA A 94 14.76 -8.65 -17.63
CA ALA A 94 14.83 -8.53 -16.17
C ALA A 94 13.55 -7.89 -15.63
N VAL A 95 13.04 -8.44 -14.52
CA VAL A 95 11.85 -7.94 -13.83
C VAL A 95 12.27 -7.33 -12.49
N MET A 96 11.94 -6.06 -12.33
CA MET A 96 12.07 -5.31 -11.09
C MET A 96 10.84 -5.57 -10.22
N LEU A 97 11.05 -5.97 -8.96
CA LEU A 97 10.03 -6.18 -7.96
C LEU A 97 10.16 -5.13 -6.85
N LEU A 98 9.04 -4.55 -6.45
CA LEU A 98 8.89 -3.76 -5.23
C LEU A 98 7.71 -4.31 -4.44
N LEU A 99 7.97 -4.68 -3.19
CA LEU A 99 6.96 -5.04 -2.20
C LEU A 99 6.96 -4.00 -1.10
N ALA A 100 5.79 -3.47 -0.78
CA ALA A 100 5.65 -2.49 0.28
C ALA A 100 4.51 -2.90 1.21
N TYR A 101 4.80 -3.03 2.50
CA TYR A 101 3.87 -3.51 3.51
C TYR A 101 3.76 -2.55 4.68
N ASN A 102 2.54 -2.36 5.15
CA ASN A 102 2.21 -1.51 6.28
C ASN A 102 1.27 -2.24 7.24
N ASN A 103 1.65 -2.33 8.51
CA ASN A 103 0.95 -3.12 9.51
C ASN A 103 -0.43 -2.54 9.90
N ALA A 104 -0.60 -1.22 9.80
CA ALA A 104 -1.85 -0.55 10.13
C ALA A 104 -2.11 0.66 9.20
N GLN A 105 -3.21 0.64 8.45
CA GLN A 105 -3.69 1.73 7.61
C GLN A 105 -4.77 2.55 8.33
N ASP A 106 -4.34 3.50 9.17
CA ASP A 106 -5.21 4.40 9.94
C ASP A 106 -5.89 5.52 9.10
N GLY A 107 -5.73 5.48 7.78
CA GLY A 107 -6.26 6.48 6.84
C GLY A 107 -5.42 7.75 6.72
N VAL A 108 -4.41 7.96 7.58
CA VAL A 108 -3.40 9.01 7.42
C VAL A 108 -2.29 8.52 6.48
N LEU A 109 -2.00 7.21 6.51
CA LEU A 109 -1.01 6.61 5.65
C LEU A 109 -1.59 6.19 4.30
N GLN A 110 -1.20 6.86 3.24
CA GLN A 110 -1.66 6.56 1.88
C GLN A 110 -0.70 5.57 1.25
N VAL A 111 -1.19 4.41 0.79
CA VAL A 111 -0.42 3.57 -0.14
C VAL A 111 -0.06 4.45 -1.34
N HIS A 112 1.20 4.83 -1.44
CA HIS A 112 1.64 5.80 -2.44
C HIS A 112 1.62 5.13 -3.81
N ARG A 113 0.62 5.48 -4.61
CA ARG A 113 0.43 4.86 -5.91
C ARG A 113 1.52 5.35 -6.88
N PRO A 114 2.05 4.48 -7.75
CA PRO A 114 3.08 4.87 -8.72
C PRO A 114 2.73 6.09 -9.57
N GLU A 115 1.45 6.35 -9.80
CA GLU A 115 0.97 7.52 -10.56
C GLU A 115 1.33 8.86 -9.94
N VAL A 116 1.70 8.89 -8.65
CA VAL A 116 2.09 10.11 -7.95
C VAL A 116 3.60 10.30 -7.96
N CYS A 117 4.39 9.26 -7.67
CA CYS A 117 5.85 9.40 -7.56
C CYS A 117 6.59 9.41 -8.89
N TYR A 118 6.08 8.73 -9.93
CA TYR A 118 6.75 8.69 -11.23
C TYR A 118 6.81 10.10 -11.88
N PRO A 119 5.72 10.90 -11.90
CA PRO A 119 5.78 12.27 -12.41
C PRO A 119 6.73 13.18 -11.61
N VAL A 120 6.75 13.03 -10.28
CA VAL A 120 7.71 13.75 -9.42
C VAL A 120 9.16 13.38 -9.77
N GLY A 121 9.40 12.12 -10.15
CA GLY A 121 10.68 11.62 -10.66
C GLY A 121 10.97 11.98 -12.13
N GLY A 122 10.14 12.80 -12.78
CA GLY A 122 10.33 13.24 -14.16
C GLY A 122 9.86 12.26 -15.23
N PHE A 123 9.01 11.29 -14.89
CA PHE A 123 8.39 10.39 -15.87
C PHE A 123 7.03 10.89 -16.35
N GLU A 124 6.79 10.78 -17.65
CA GLU A 124 5.47 10.87 -18.24
C GLU A 124 4.78 9.51 -18.21
N LEU A 125 3.50 9.49 -17.85
CA LEU A 125 2.73 8.25 -17.75
C LEU A 125 1.73 8.13 -18.90
N SER A 126 1.61 6.94 -19.47
CA SER A 126 0.44 6.59 -20.29
C SER A 126 -0.81 6.55 -19.42
N ALA A 127 -2.00 6.46 -20.06
CA ALA A 127 -3.22 6.14 -19.33
C ALA A 127 -3.07 4.83 -18.54
N THR A 128 -3.42 4.86 -17.25
CA THR A 128 -3.51 3.65 -16.42
C THR A 128 -4.65 2.78 -16.92
N ARG A 129 -4.33 1.50 -17.15
CA ARG A 129 -5.28 0.47 -17.57
C ARG A 129 -5.53 -0.48 -16.41
N ASP A 130 -6.75 -0.97 -16.31
CA ASP A 130 -7.08 -2.06 -15.39
C ASP A 130 -6.67 -3.37 -16.04
N ILE A 131 -5.93 -4.20 -15.29
CA ILE A 131 -5.57 -5.56 -15.67
C ILE A 131 -5.95 -6.53 -14.55
N THR A 132 -5.84 -7.82 -14.83
CA THR A 132 -6.12 -8.88 -13.87
C THR A 132 -4.92 -9.79 -13.76
N LEU A 133 -4.49 -10.05 -12.52
CA LEU A 133 -3.45 -11.02 -12.19
C LEU A 133 -4.11 -12.25 -11.56
N ASN A 134 -3.42 -13.38 -11.62
CA ASN A 134 -3.81 -14.58 -10.88
C ASN A 134 -2.72 -14.89 -9.85
N GLY A 135 -3.09 -15.27 -8.64
CA GLY A 135 -2.14 -15.72 -7.61
C GLY A 135 -2.77 -16.80 -6.75
N ALA A 136 -2.17 -17.99 -6.73
CA ALA A 136 -2.65 -19.14 -5.96
C ALA A 136 -4.17 -19.43 -6.17
N GLY A 137 -4.64 -19.32 -7.42
CA GLY A 137 -6.05 -19.54 -7.78
C GLY A 137 -7.00 -18.38 -7.45
N GLN A 138 -6.49 -17.25 -6.95
CA GLN A 138 -7.27 -16.04 -6.72
C GLN A 138 -7.06 -15.01 -7.81
N VAL A 139 -8.15 -14.32 -8.17
CA VAL A 139 -8.14 -13.21 -9.11
C VAL A 139 -7.77 -11.93 -8.37
N VAL A 140 -6.69 -11.27 -8.80
CA VAL A 140 -6.13 -10.06 -8.18
C VAL A 140 -6.30 -8.87 -9.14
N PRO A 141 -7.24 -7.94 -8.86
CA PRO A 141 -7.37 -6.70 -9.62
C PRO A 141 -6.09 -5.87 -9.53
N ALA A 142 -5.57 -5.44 -10.68
CA ALA A 142 -4.30 -4.73 -10.79
C ALA A 142 -4.40 -3.59 -11.81
N ASN A 143 -3.36 -2.77 -11.85
CA ASN A 143 -3.20 -1.64 -12.74
C ASN A 143 -1.92 -1.79 -13.56
N MET A 144 -1.93 -1.29 -14.79
CA MET A 144 -0.76 -1.26 -15.66
C MET A 144 -0.66 0.07 -16.40
N PHE A 145 0.55 0.61 -16.53
CA PHE A 145 0.84 1.79 -17.34
C PHE A 145 2.29 1.75 -17.85
N THR A 146 2.58 2.57 -18.86
CA THR A 146 3.94 2.85 -19.31
C THR A 146 4.42 4.15 -18.65
N ALA A 147 5.62 4.13 -18.08
CA ALA A 147 6.33 5.31 -17.62
C ALA A 147 7.52 5.61 -18.54
N SER A 148 7.60 6.84 -19.02
CA SER A 148 8.62 7.28 -19.98
C SER A 148 9.40 8.47 -19.45
N ALA A 149 10.72 8.39 -19.51
CA ALA A 149 11.66 9.48 -19.24
C ALA A 149 12.78 9.45 -20.29
N PRO A 150 13.60 10.51 -20.44
CA PRO A 150 14.71 10.50 -21.38
C PRO A 150 15.63 9.27 -21.17
N GLY A 151 15.73 8.41 -22.19
CA GLY A 151 16.53 7.19 -22.14
C GLY A 151 15.96 6.04 -21.30
N ARG A 152 14.71 6.14 -20.81
CA ARG A 152 14.08 5.09 -19.98
C ARG A 152 12.59 4.95 -20.28
N VAL A 153 12.21 3.79 -20.77
CA VAL A 153 10.80 3.37 -20.88
C VAL A 153 10.60 2.15 -20.01
N GLU A 154 9.67 2.26 -19.06
CA GLU A 154 9.37 1.25 -18.06
C GLU A 154 7.90 0.85 -18.15
N GLN A 155 7.65 -0.44 -18.31
CA GLN A 155 6.32 -1.02 -18.24
C GLN A 155 6.06 -1.44 -16.81
N VAL A 156 5.03 -0.87 -16.19
CA VAL A 156 4.74 -1.05 -14.76
C VAL A 156 3.39 -1.74 -14.61
N ALA A 157 3.35 -2.83 -13.85
CA ALA A 157 2.14 -3.46 -13.37
C ALA A 157 2.16 -3.51 -11.84
N TYR A 158 1.05 -3.21 -11.19
CA TYR A 158 0.99 -3.22 -9.73
C TYR A 158 -0.42 -3.48 -9.22
N PHE A 159 -0.52 -3.99 -8.00
CA PHE A 159 -1.77 -4.00 -7.25
C PHE A 159 -1.53 -3.51 -5.83
N THR A 160 -2.61 -3.04 -5.21
CA THR A 160 -2.66 -2.66 -3.81
C THR A 160 -3.78 -3.44 -3.14
N ARG A 161 -3.50 -4.01 -1.98
CA ARG A 161 -4.41 -4.82 -1.18
C ARG A 161 -4.57 -4.14 0.18
N LEU A 162 -5.81 -3.90 0.58
CA LEU A 162 -6.18 -3.22 1.82
C LEU A 162 -7.20 -4.09 2.56
N GLY A 163 -6.79 -4.76 3.63
CA GLY A 163 -7.56 -5.85 4.22
C GLY A 163 -7.88 -6.91 3.16
N THR A 164 -9.16 -7.08 2.80
CA THR A 164 -9.62 -8.02 1.76
C THR A 164 -9.89 -7.37 0.39
N ALA A 165 -9.75 -6.04 0.28
CA ALA A 165 -10.08 -5.29 -0.93
C ALA A 165 -8.85 -5.00 -1.81
N TYR A 166 -9.08 -4.90 -3.11
CA TYR A 166 -8.06 -4.53 -4.12
C TYR A 166 -8.45 -3.24 -4.86
N PRO A 167 -8.32 -2.07 -4.22
CA PRO A 167 -8.70 -0.82 -4.85
C PRO A 167 -7.78 -0.48 -6.04
N ARG A 168 -8.36 -0.25 -7.20
CA ARG A 168 -7.66 0.20 -8.42
C ARG A 168 -7.72 1.71 -8.61
N LYS A 169 -8.53 2.39 -7.80
CA LYS A 169 -8.71 3.85 -7.83
C LYS A 169 -8.69 4.43 -6.43
N TRP A 170 -8.33 5.70 -6.35
CA TRP A 170 -8.31 6.48 -5.10
C TRP A 170 -9.65 6.48 -4.35
N ILE A 171 -10.77 6.58 -5.08
CA ILE A 171 -12.09 6.56 -4.48
C ILE A 171 -12.43 5.19 -3.89
N GLU A 172 -12.04 4.11 -4.57
CA GLU A 172 -12.25 2.74 -4.10
C GLU A 172 -11.46 2.49 -2.81
N GLN A 173 -10.22 2.99 -2.74
CA GLN A 173 -9.39 2.92 -1.53
C GLN A 173 -10.03 3.64 -0.35
N ARG A 174 -10.51 4.89 -0.55
CA ARG A 174 -11.19 5.64 0.51
C ARG A 174 -12.44 4.92 1.04
N VAL A 175 -13.24 4.38 0.13
CA VAL A 175 -14.44 3.62 0.49
C VAL A 175 -14.07 2.35 1.27
N ALA A 176 -13.00 1.65 0.88
CA ALA A 176 -12.53 0.47 1.59
C ALA A 176 -12.05 0.79 3.02
N VAL A 177 -11.25 1.86 3.21
CA VAL A 177 -10.84 2.35 4.55
C VAL A 177 -12.05 2.72 5.39
N MET A 178 -13.02 3.46 4.82
CA MET A 178 -14.23 3.85 5.54
C MET A 178 -15.04 2.64 6.00
N ARG A 179 -15.20 1.61 5.15
CA ARG A 179 -15.91 0.37 5.52
C ARG A 179 -15.19 -0.38 6.65
N ALA A 180 -13.87 -0.49 6.58
CA ALA A 180 -13.09 -1.16 7.62
C ALA A 180 -13.17 -0.41 8.97
N ASN A 181 -13.02 0.91 8.95
CA ASN A 181 -13.16 1.74 10.16
C ASN A 181 -14.56 1.64 10.77
N LEU A 182 -15.62 1.58 9.94
CA LEU A 182 -16.99 1.36 10.41
C LEU A 182 -17.19 -0.03 11.02
N ALA A 183 -16.42 -1.03 10.57
CA ALA A 183 -16.36 -2.37 11.16
C ALA A 183 -15.50 -2.42 12.44
N GLY A 184 -14.83 -1.32 12.82
CA GLY A 184 -13.96 -1.26 13.99
C GLY A 184 -12.55 -1.80 13.76
N GLU A 185 -12.15 -1.96 12.51
CA GLU A 185 -10.85 -2.53 12.12
C GLU A 185 -9.98 -1.49 11.40
N VAL A 186 -8.72 -1.42 11.78
CA VAL A 186 -7.68 -0.74 10.99
C VAL A 186 -7.05 -1.81 10.09
N PRO A 187 -7.33 -1.82 8.78
CA PRO A 187 -6.82 -2.85 7.88
C PRO A 187 -5.31 -2.70 7.70
N ASP A 188 -4.62 -3.77 7.34
CA ASP A 188 -3.25 -3.69 6.86
C ASP A 188 -3.22 -3.30 5.36
N GLY A 189 -2.05 -2.93 4.86
CA GLY A 189 -1.85 -2.54 3.46
C GLY A 189 -0.65 -3.24 2.83
N MET A 190 -0.84 -3.80 1.63
CA MET A 190 0.24 -4.40 0.83
C MET A 190 0.21 -3.87 -0.59
N MET A 191 1.37 -3.60 -1.16
CA MET A 191 1.55 -3.30 -2.57
C MET A 191 2.60 -4.23 -3.15
N MET A 192 2.28 -4.80 -4.31
CA MET A 192 3.26 -5.44 -5.18
C MET A 192 3.29 -4.68 -6.49
N ARG A 193 4.48 -4.21 -6.85
CA ARG A 193 4.77 -3.58 -8.14
C ARG A 193 5.84 -4.38 -8.85
N VAL A 194 5.59 -4.70 -10.10
CA VAL A 194 6.55 -5.33 -10.99
C VAL A 194 6.75 -4.47 -12.22
N SER A 195 7.97 -4.38 -12.72
CA SER A 195 8.25 -3.61 -13.91
C SER A 195 9.39 -4.16 -14.75
N ALA A 196 9.37 -3.84 -16.04
CA ALA A 196 10.39 -4.24 -17.01
C ALA A 196 10.77 -3.05 -17.90
N LEU A 197 12.05 -3.00 -18.31
CA LEU A 197 12.58 -1.95 -19.19
C LEU A 197 12.73 -2.46 -20.61
N GLY A 198 12.67 -1.53 -21.58
CA GLY A 198 13.11 -1.80 -22.96
C GLY A 198 12.20 -2.72 -23.77
N ILE A 199 10.98 -2.97 -23.31
CA ILE A 199 9.95 -3.74 -24.02
C ILE A 199 8.67 -2.93 -24.17
N ASP A 200 7.87 -3.26 -25.18
CA ASP A 200 6.55 -2.66 -25.39
C ASP A 200 5.51 -3.22 -24.41
N GLN A 201 4.38 -2.53 -24.29
CA GLN A 201 3.31 -2.90 -23.36
C GLN A 201 2.67 -4.26 -23.66
N ARG A 202 2.56 -4.66 -24.95
CA ARG A 202 1.95 -5.94 -25.34
C ARG A 202 2.83 -7.13 -24.97
N GLN A 203 4.15 -6.95 -25.00
CA GLN A 203 5.12 -7.94 -24.53
C GLN A 203 5.20 -7.96 -23.01
N ALA A 204 5.11 -6.79 -22.37
CA ALA A 204 5.25 -6.67 -20.92
C ALA A 204 4.07 -7.23 -20.14
N GLU A 205 2.84 -7.08 -20.61
CA GLU A 205 1.66 -7.56 -19.87
C GLU A 205 1.72 -9.06 -19.52
N PRO A 206 1.91 -9.99 -20.49
CA PRO A 206 2.03 -11.41 -20.15
C PRO A 206 3.28 -11.74 -19.33
N LEU A 207 4.40 -11.03 -19.54
CA LEU A 207 5.62 -11.21 -18.76
C LEU A 207 5.41 -10.86 -17.29
N LEU A 208 4.89 -9.66 -17.01
CA LEU A 208 4.67 -9.16 -15.66
C LEU A 208 3.55 -9.94 -14.95
N ALA A 209 2.51 -10.36 -15.70
CA ALA A 209 1.46 -11.21 -15.16
C ALA A 209 2.00 -12.59 -14.77
N GLY A 210 2.74 -13.25 -15.68
CA GLY A 210 3.34 -14.55 -15.42
C GLY A 210 4.36 -14.53 -14.28
N PHE A 211 5.20 -13.51 -14.24
CA PHE A 211 6.12 -13.27 -13.12
C PHE A 211 5.36 -13.14 -11.80
N SER A 212 4.30 -12.32 -11.76
CA SER A 212 3.53 -12.06 -10.54
C SER A 212 2.86 -13.33 -10.02
N SER A 213 2.24 -14.11 -10.90
CA SER A 213 1.62 -15.40 -10.57
C SER A 213 2.64 -16.38 -9.99
N GLN A 214 3.76 -16.60 -10.68
CA GLN A 214 4.81 -17.51 -10.21
C GLN A 214 5.43 -17.07 -8.89
N PHE A 215 5.65 -15.76 -8.71
CA PHE A 215 6.17 -15.19 -7.46
C PHE A 215 5.21 -15.45 -6.30
N ILE A 216 3.92 -15.18 -6.47
CA ILE A 216 2.90 -15.39 -5.44
C ILE A 216 2.82 -16.88 -5.10
N GLU A 217 2.71 -17.75 -6.09
CA GLU A 217 2.58 -19.20 -5.90
C GLU A 217 3.80 -19.84 -5.24
N SER A 218 5.00 -19.32 -5.53
CA SER A 218 6.26 -19.82 -4.97
C SER A 218 6.63 -19.18 -3.63
N SER A 219 5.92 -18.12 -3.23
CA SER A 219 6.14 -17.46 -1.94
C SER A 219 5.66 -18.35 -0.79
N ASN A 220 6.27 -18.19 0.38
CA ASN A 220 5.83 -18.93 1.56
C ASN A 220 4.41 -18.52 1.99
N PRO A 221 3.70 -19.34 2.81
CA PRO A 221 2.31 -19.05 3.22
C PRO A 221 2.12 -17.73 3.97
N ARG A 222 3.15 -17.19 4.62
CA ARG A 222 3.05 -15.88 5.30
C ARG A 222 3.03 -14.75 4.28
N MET A 223 3.93 -14.77 3.30
CA MET A 223 3.94 -13.80 2.20
C MET A 223 2.70 -13.92 1.31
N GLN A 224 2.25 -15.13 1.00
CA GLN A 224 0.99 -15.33 0.26
C GLN A 224 -0.20 -14.67 0.98
N ARG A 225 -0.33 -14.86 2.29
CA ARG A 225 -1.38 -14.20 3.08
C ARG A 225 -1.26 -12.68 3.06
N LEU A 226 -0.04 -12.12 3.08
CA LEU A 226 0.13 -10.68 2.93
C LEU A 226 -0.24 -10.19 1.53
N LEU A 227 0.13 -10.91 0.47
CA LEU A 227 -0.17 -10.50 -0.91
C LEU A 227 -1.66 -10.64 -1.24
N LEU A 228 -2.28 -11.72 -0.78
CA LEU A 228 -3.61 -12.15 -1.19
C LEU A 228 -4.72 -11.81 -0.18
N GLY A 229 -4.36 -11.49 1.06
CA GLY A 229 -5.30 -11.46 2.17
C GLY A 229 -5.66 -12.88 2.66
N GLN A 230 -6.56 -12.96 3.63
CA GLN A 230 -7.12 -14.24 4.07
C GLN A 230 -8.22 -14.68 3.08
N ASP A 231 -8.32 -15.98 2.77
CA ASP A 231 -9.41 -16.51 1.94
C ASP A 231 -10.75 -16.18 2.64
N PRO A 232 -11.72 -15.52 1.99
CA PRO A 232 -13.04 -15.25 2.57
C PRO A 232 -13.83 -16.52 2.91
N ARG A 233 -13.33 -17.71 2.58
CA ARG A 233 -13.91 -19.03 2.94
C ARG A 233 -13.25 -19.70 4.16
N GLY A 234 -12.47 -18.95 4.94
CA GLY A 234 -12.05 -19.35 6.29
C GLY A 234 -13.22 -19.38 7.25
#